data_AF-A0A968A625-F1
#
_entry.id   AF-A0A968A625-F1
#
_cell.length_a   1.000
_cell.length_b   1.000
_cell.length_c   1.000
_cell.angle_alpha   90.00
_cell.angle_beta   90.00
_cell.angle_gamma   90.00
#
_symmetry.space_group_name_H-M   'P 1'
#
loop_
_entity.id
_entity.type
_entity.pdbx_description
1 polymer ?
#
loop_
_entity_poly.entity_id
_entity_poly.type
_entity_poly.pdbx_seq_one_letter_code
_entity_poly.pdbx_strand_id
1 'polypeptide(L)' 'SGILNGKLSRIIAAMGHTDKLVVCDCGLPIPRNAVMVDLALTNNIPSFRDTLMAILNELHV' A
#
# COMPACT_ATOMS: atom_id res chain seq x y z
N SER A 1 -3.21 -9.75 -13.88
CA SER A 1 -3.77 -8.57 -13.19
C SER A 1 -2.78 -8.15 -12.13
N GLY A 2 -2.65 -6.84 -11.87
CA GLY A 2 -1.67 -6.33 -10.90
C GLY A 2 -1.91 -4.85 -10.62
N ILE A 3 -1.24 -4.34 -9.59
CA ILE A 3 -1.29 -2.94 -9.19
C ILE A 3 -0.70 -2.06 -10.29
N LEU A 4 -1.49 -1.11 -10.76
CA LEU A 4 -1.07 -0.14 -11.77
C LEU A 4 -0.16 0.96 -11.21
N ASN A 5 -0.22 1.20 -9.90
CA ASN A 5 0.66 2.15 -9.23
C ASN A 5 2.09 1.60 -9.23
N GLY A 6 2.95 2.13 -10.12
CA GLY A 6 4.30 1.61 -10.31
C GLY A 6 5.19 1.68 -9.05
N LYS A 7 4.98 2.67 -8.17
CA LYS A 7 5.71 2.76 -6.90
C LYS A 7 5.32 1.63 -5.95
N LEU A 8 4.01 1.39 -5.80
CA LEU A 8 3.49 0.31 -4.95
C LEU A 8 3.87 -1.07 -5.49
N SER A 9 3.72 -1.30 -6.80
CA SER A 9 4.12 -2.58 -7.42
C SER A 9 5.61 -2.85 -7.23
N ARG A 10 6.48 -1.84 -7.39
CA ARG A 10 7.91 -1.98 -7.10
C ARG A 10 8.19 -2.32 -5.63
N ILE A 11 7.47 -1.71 -4.69
CA ILE A 11 7.64 -2.00 -3.26
C ILE A 11 7.26 -3.46 -2.98
N ILE A 12 6.08 -3.90 -3.43
CA ILE A 12 5.60 -5.28 -3.24
C ILE A 12 6.56 -6.28 -3.86
N ALA A 13 7.02 -6.04 -5.10
CA ALA A 13 7.97 -6.91 -5.79
C ALA A 13 9.35 -6.97 -5.11
N ALA A 14 9.71 -5.98 -4.29
CA ALA A 14 10.97 -5.94 -3.56
C ALA A 14 10.88 -6.51 -2.13
N MET A 15 9.68 -6.86 -1.65
CA MET A 15 9.50 -7.41 -0.30
C MET A 15 10.12 -8.80 -0.20
N GLY A 16 10.94 -9.01 0.83
CA GLY A 16 11.50 -10.29 1.23
C GLY A 16 10.70 -10.97 2.34
N HIS A 17 11.19 -12.14 2.77
CA HIS A 17 10.61 -12.83 3.91
C HIS A 17 10.71 -11.95 5.17
N THR A 18 9.60 -11.83 5.91
CA THR A 18 9.43 -11.01 7.13
C THR A 18 9.26 -9.50 6.94
N ASP A 19 9.35 -8.99 5.71
CA ASP A 19 9.05 -7.59 5.44
C ASP A 19 7.58 -7.27 5.73
N LYS A 20 7.32 -6.02 6.13
CA LYS A 20 6.00 -5.56 6.54
C LYS A 20 5.54 -4.40 5.67
N LEU A 21 4.27 -4.45 5.31
CA LEU A 21 3.55 -3.39 4.63
C LEU A 21 2.38 -2.96 5.51
N VAL A 22 2.19 -1.66 5.68
CA VAL A 22 1.07 -1.09 6.44
C VAL A 22 0.15 -0.34 5.49
N VAL A 23 -1.13 -0.72 5.49
CA VAL A 23 -2.22 0.06 4.89
C VAL A 23 -2.85 0.86 6.02
N CYS A 24 -3.02 2.17 5.84
CA CYS A 24 -3.52 3.06 6.89
C CYS A 24 -4.49 4.10 6.32
N ASP A 25 -5.25 4.74 7.21
CA ASP A 25 -6.08 5.90 6.88
C ASP A 25 -5.25 7.21 6.83
N CYS A 26 -5.89 8.30 6.44
CA CYS A 26 -5.26 9.61 6.31
C CYS A 26 -4.82 10.26 7.64
N GLY A 27 -5.22 9.69 8.78
CA GLY A 27 -4.92 10.22 10.12
C GLY A 27 -3.70 9.57 10.79
N LEU A 28 -3.18 8.47 10.25
CA LEU A 28 -2.05 7.78 10.88
C LEU A 28 -0.74 8.58 10.74
N PRO A 29 -0.03 8.89 11.84
CA PRO A 29 1.28 9.53 11.75
C PRO A 29 2.32 8.57 11.16
N ILE A 30 3.03 9.02 10.13
CA ILE A 30 4.04 8.23 9.41
C ILE A 30 5.45 8.58 9.90
N PRO A 31 6.29 7.61 10.29
CA PRO A 31 7.70 7.85 10.62
C PRO A 31 8.46 8.47 9.46
N ARG A 32 9.34 9.45 9.72
CA ARG A 32 10.06 10.20 8.66
C ARG A 32 10.92 9.34 7.74
N ASN A 33 11.36 8.18 8.21
CA ASN A 33 12.19 7.24 7.46
C ASN A 33 11.40 6.13 6.76
N ALA A 34 10.08 6.08 6.92
CA ALA A 34 9.25 5.07 6.27
C ALA A 34 9.07 5.39 4.78
N VAL A 35 9.11 4.35 3.94
CA VAL A 35 8.70 4.48 2.54
C VAL A 35 7.18 4.59 2.49
N MET A 36 6.68 5.73 1.99
CA MET A 36 5.24 5.99 1.87
C MET A 36 4.80 6.02 0.41
N VAL A 37 3.66 5.39 0.11
CA VAL A 37 2.90 5.63 -1.12
C VAL A 37 1.58 6.29 -0.73
N ASP A 38 1.40 7.56 -1.11
CA ASP A 38 0.12 8.23 -0.97
C ASP A 38 -0.81 7.83 -2.12
N LEU A 39 -1.96 7.27 -1.77
CA LEU A 39 -3.00 6.86 -2.71
C LEU A 39 -4.28 7.69 -2.51
N ALA A 40 -4.37 8.53 -1.47
CA ALA A 40 -5.58 9.25 -1.14
C ALA A 40 -5.87 10.32 -2.20
N LEU A 41 -6.99 10.17 -2.91
CA LEU A 41 -7.45 11.16 -3.88
C LEU A 41 -8.42 12.16 -3.23
N THR A 42 -9.35 11.64 -2.45
CA THR A 42 -10.32 12.41 -1.65
C THR A 42 -10.86 11.54 -0.53
N ASN A 43 -11.76 12.06 0.31
CA ASN A 43 -12.35 11.33 1.40
C ASN A 43 -12.93 9.98 0.91
N ASN A 44 -12.44 8.89 1.51
CA ASN A 44 -12.81 7.50 1.21
C ASN A 44 -12.52 7.02 -0.22
N ILE A 45 -11.71 7.73 -1.01
CA ILE A 45 -11.34 7.33 -2.37
C ILE A 45 -9.81 7.32 -2.53
N PRO A 46 -9.19 6.14 -2.81
CA PRO A 46 -9.79 4.81 -2.75
C PRO A 46 -10.21 4.43 -1.32
N SER A 47 -11.13 3.47 -1.18
CA SER A 47 -11.49 2.98 0.15
C SER A 47 -10.35 2.13 0.73
N PHE A 48 -10.29 2.03 2.07
CA PHE A 48 -9.34 1.15 2.75
C PHE A 48 -9.45 -0.29 2.24
N ARG A 49 -10.68 -0.79 2.06
CA ARG A 49 -10.96 -2.15 1.61
C ARG A 49 -10.49 -2.39 0.18
N ASP A 50 -10.74 -1.45 -0.73
CA ASP A 50 -10.30 -1.60 -2.13
C ASP A 50 -8.77 -1.62 -2.22
N THR A 51 -8.12 -0.75 -1.45
CA THR A 51 -6.66 -0.70 -1.36
C THR A 51 -6.09 -2.00 -0.81
N LEU A 52 -6.64 -2.51 0.29
CA LEU A 52 -6.21 -3.76 0.90
C LEU A 52 -6.41 -4.95 -0.05
N MET A 53 -7.56 -5.07 -0.70
CA MET A 53 -7.83 -6.16 -1.64
C MET A 53 -6.92 -6.10 -2.87
N ALA A 54 -6.66 -4.91 -3.41
CA ALA A 54 -5.71 -4.75 -4.51
C ALA A 54 -4.30 -5.24 -4.12
N ILE A 55 -3.85 -4.94 -2.90
CA ILE A 55 -2.56 -5.39 -2.39
C ILE A 55 -2.54 -6.90 -2.18
N LEU A 56 -3.54 -7.49 -1.52
CA LEU A 56 -3.61 -8.93 -1.25
C LEU A 56 -3.73 -9.79 -2.52
N ASN A 57 -4.23 -9.21 -3.61
CA ASN A 57 -4.25 -9.90 -4.91
C ASN A 57 -2.86 -10.04 -5.54
N GLU A 58 -1.87 -9.25 -5.12
CA GLU A 58 -0.50 -9.27 -5.65
C GLU A 58 0.52 -9.81 -4.63
N LEU A 59 0.41 -9.38 -3.37
CA LEU A 59 1.26 -9.80 -2.27
C LEU A 59 0.71 -11.08 -1.64
N HIS A 60 1.51 -12.16 -1.71
CA HIS A 60 1.22 -13.38 -0.96
C HIS A 60 1.66 -13.17 0.50
N VAL A 61 0.71 -13.30 1.43
CA VAL A 61 0.88 -13.06 2.86
C VAL A 61 0.97 -14.37 3.63
#